data_AF-A0AAW0VT33-F1
#
_entry.id   AF-A0AAW0VT33-F1
#
_cell.length_a   1.000
_cell.length_b   1.000
_cell.length_c   1.000
_cell.angle_alpha   90.00
_cell.angle_beta   90.00
_cell.angle_gamma   90.00
#
_symmetry.space_group_name_H-M   'P 1'
#
loop_
_entity.id
_entity.type
_entity.pdbx_description
1 polymer ?
#
loop_
_entity_poly.entity_id
_entity_poly.type
_entity_poly.pdbx_seq_one_letter_code
_entity_poly.pdbx_strand_id
1 'polypeptide(L)'
;QVEKSQQRAVMILESKNIPFIAIDITDPGQEDAKHYMNENAKPKGHNRVPMTPQIFNEAEYCGDFDDLDMANETDSLGEFLKLTEEEKKGIKTGITGILPEDRAKAK
;
A
#
# COMPACT_ATOMS: atom_id res chain seq x y z
N GLN A 1 -6.83 2.81 17.14
CA GLN A 1 -5.58 2.28 16.54
C GLN A 1 -5.78 2.03 15.06
N VAL A 2 -6.83 1.30 14.67
CA VAL A 2 -7.26 1.10 13.27
C VAL A 2 -7.27 2.37 12.43
N GLU A 3 -7.91 3.45 12.90
CA GLU A 3 -7.96 4.74 12.18
C GLU A 3 -6.57 5.34 11.92
N LYS A 4 -5.65 5.23 12.89
CA LYS A 4 -4.27 5.69 12.72
C LYS A 4 -3.51 4.85 11.70
N SER A 5 -3.69 3.53 11.72
CA SER A 5 -3.09 2.63 10.73
C SER A 5 -3.63 2.89 9.32
N GLN A 6 -4.93 3.15 9.18
CA GLN A 6 -5.55 3.53 7.90
C GLN A 6 -4.99 4.86 7.39
N GLN A 7 -4.94 5.91 8.22
CA GLN A 7 -4.36 7.20 7.84
C GLN A 7 -2.88 7.06 7.46
N ARG A 8 -2.11 6.27 8.20
CA ARG A 8 -0.69 6.01 7.91
C ARG A 8 -0.50 5.27 6.60
N ALA A 9 -1.32 4.25 6.32
CA ALA A 9 -1.28 3.53 5.05
C ALA A 9 -1.52 4.47 3.87
N VAL A 10 -2.53 5.34 3.98
CA VAL A 10 -2.81 6.38 2.97
C VAL A 10 -1.62 7.31 2.80
N MET A 11 -1.07 7.85 3.89
CA MET A 11 0.11 8.74 3.83
C MET A 11 1.31 8.09 3.15
N ILE A 12 1.56 6.80 3.38
CA ILE A 12 2.65 6.05 2.73
C ILE A 12 2.43 6.02 1.22
N LEU A 13 1.24 5.62 0.77
CA LEU A 13 0.91 5.52 -0.66
C LEU A 13 0.97 6.89 -1.35
N GLU A 14 0.43 7.93 -0.71
CA GLU A 14 0.50 9.32 -1.19
C GLU A 14 1.95 9.81 -1.29
N SER A 15 2.79 9.54 -0.28
CA SER A 15 4.19 9.98 -0.26
C SER A 15 5.03 9.36 -1.38
N LYS A 16 4.69 8.13 -1.78
CA LYS A 16 5.34 7.39 -2.88
C LYS A 16 4.67 7.65 -4.22
N ASN A 17 3.63 8.50 -4.24
CA ASN A 17 2.88 8.90 -5.41
C ASN A 17 2.22 7.71 -6.15
N ILE A 18 1.81 6.70 -5.38
CA ILE A 18 1.18 5.47 -5.87
C ILE A 18 -0.33 5.70 -5.94
N PRO A 19 -0.98 5.51 -7.11
CA PRO A 19 -2.43 5.59 -7.21
C PRO A 19 -3.10 4.50 -6.37
N PHE A 20 -4.11 4.86 -5.58
CA PHE A 20 -4.88 3.90 -4.78
C PHE A 20 -6.36 4.32 -4.71
N ILE A 21 -7.21 3.35 -4.34
CA ILE A 21 -8.63 3.59 -4.07
C ILE A 21 -8.89 3.20 -2.61
N ALA A 22 -9.37 4.15 -1.81
CA ALA A 22 -9.83 3.87 -0.45
C ALA A 22 -11.28 3.36 -0.52
N ILE A 23 -11.51 2.13 -0.08
CA ILE A 23 -12.85 1.53 -0.02
C ILE A 23 -13.30 1.50 1.44
N ASP A 24 -14.38 2.20 1.75
CA ASP A 24 -15.00 2.17 3.08
C ASP A 24 -15.96 0.99 3.19
N ILE A 25 -15.50 -0.11 3.77
CA ILE A 25 -16.30 -1.31 4.02
C ILE A 25 -17.36 -1.13 5.13
N THR A 26 -17.39 0.01 5.80
CA THR A 26 -18.44 0.35 6.78
C THR A 26 -19.66 0.96 6.12
N ASP A 27 -19.52 1.45 4.87
CA ASP A 27 -20.62 1.92 4.06
C ASP A 27 -21.52 0.73 3.65
N PRO A 28 -22.84 0.79 3.91
CA PRO A 28 -23.78 -0.25 3.45
C PRO A 28 -23.81 -0.41 1.92
N GLY A 29 -23.31 0.54 1.13
CA GLY A 29 -23.13 0.38 -0.31
C GLY A 29 -21.94 -0.51 -0.72
N GLN A 30 -21.08 -0.92 0.23
CA GLN A 30 -19.84 -1.66 -0.02
C GLN A 30 -19.82 -3.04 0.66
N GLU A 31 -20.99 -3.66 0.84
CA GLU A 31 -21.11 -5.00 1.44
C GLU A 31 -20.32 -6.07 0.67
N ASP A 32 -20.27 -5.99 -0.66
CA ASP A 32 -19.49 -6.91 -1.50
C ASP A 32 -17.98 -6.79 -1.21
N ALA A 33 -17.48 -5.56 -1.06
CA ALA A 33 -16.07 -5.33 -0.72
C ALA A 33 -15.74 -5.84 0.69
N LYS A 34 -16.67 -5.68 1.64
CA LYS A 34 -16.55 -6.22 3.00
C LYS A 34 -16.50 -7.76 2.99
N HIS A 35 -17.37 -8.39 2.20
CA HIS A 35 -17.37 -9.84 2.04
C HIS A 35 -16.07 -10.32 1.42
N TYR A 36 -15.66 -9.70 0.31
CA TYR A 36 -14.42 -10.00 -0.39
C TYR A 36 -13.19 -9.88 0.52
N MET A 37 -13.11 -8.81 1.32
CA MET A 37 -12.04 -8.63 2.31
C MET A 37 -12.04 -9.78 3.32
N ASN A 38 -13.19 -10.16 3.88
CA ASN A 38 -13.25 -11.22 4.89
C ASN A 38 -12.86 -12.60 4.34
N GLU A 39 -13.14 -12.87 3.06
CA GLU A 39 -12.80 -14.15 2.41
C GLU A 39 -11.33 -14.22 1.96
N ASN A 40 -10.78 -13.10 1.47
CA ASN A 40 -9.48 -13.09 0.80
C ASN A 40 -8.34 -12.49 1.63
N ALA A 41 -8.64 -11.66 2.64
CA ALA A 41 -7.62 -11.14 3.54
C ALA A 41 -7.34 -12.12 4.69
N LYS A 42 -6.16 -11.98 5.29
CA LYS A 42 -5.73 -12.85 6.39
C LYS A 42 -6.08 -12.24 7.75
N PRO A 43 -6.88 -12.92 8.58
CA PRO A 43 -7.08 -12.49 9.96
C PRO A 43 -5.78 -12.64 10.76
N LYS A 44 -5.51 -11.67 11.64
CA LYS A 44 -4.28 -11.63 12.45
C LYS A 44 -4.54 -12.10 13.87
N GLY A 45 -3.64 -12.92 14.40
CA GLY A 45 -3.69 -13.41 15.78
C GLY A 45 -4.93 -14.27 16.08
N HIS A 46 -5.70 -13.89 17.09
CA HIS A 46 -6.92 -14.59 17.51
C HIS A 46 -8.21 -14.04 16.87
N ASN A 47 -8.09 -13.06 15.98
CA ASN A 47 -9.27 -12.46 15.37
C ASN A 47 -9.92 -13.43 14.38
N ARG A 48 -11.26 -13.42 14.36
CA ARG A 48 -12.05 -14.23 13.40
C ARG A 48 -12.17 -13.55 12.04
N VAL A 49 -11.97 -12.23 11.98
CA VAL A 49 -12.08 -11.43 10.77
C VAL A 49 -10.83 -10.55 10.59
N PRO A 50 -10.40 -10.29 9.35
CA PRO A 50 -9.34 -9.33 9.06
C PRO A 50 -9.67 -7.94 9.58
N MET A 51 -8.66 -7.27 10.15
CA MET A 51 -8.78 -5.90 10.66
C MET A 51 -8.28 -4.93 9.60
N THR A 52 -8.99 -3.84 9.35
CA THR A 52 -8.53 -2.81 8.41
C THR A 52 -7.29 -2.05 8.95
N PRO A 53 -6.43 -1.49 8.07
CA PRO A 53 -6.47 -1.57 6.61
C PRO A 53 -5.97 -2.93 6.07
N GLN A 54 -6.56 -3.36 4.97
CA GLN A 54 -6.16 -4.55 4.21
C GLN A 54 -5.87 -4.09 2.78
N ILE A 55 -4.67 -4.41 2.27
CA ILE A 55 -4.19 -3.91 0.99
C ILE A 55 -4.35 -5.01 -0.06
N PHE A 56 -4.97 -4.63 -1.17
CA PHE A 56 -5.13 -5.46 -2.35
C PHE A 56 -4.61 -4.68 -3.56
N ASN A 57 -3.96 -5.40 -4.47
CA ASN A 57 -3.69 -4.91 -5.81
C ASN A 57 -4.65 -5.61 -6.76
N GLU A 58 -5.64 -4.85 -7.25
CA GLU A 58 -6.78 -5.38 -8.02
C GLU A 58 -7.47 -6.55 -7.28
N ALA A 59 -7.37 -7.78 -7.81
CA ALA A 59 -7.93 -8.98 -7.19
C ALA A 59 -6.96 -9.67 -6.23
N GLU A 60 -5.68 -9.29 -6.22
CA GLU A 60 -4.67 -9.97 -5.44
C GLU A 60 -4.47 -9.35 -4.05
N TYR A 61 -4.55 -10.18 -3.01
CA TYR A 61 -4.20 -9.77 -1.66
C TYR A 61 -2.69 -9.52 -1.55
N CYS A 62 -2.31 -8.35 -1.04
CA CYS A 62 -0.93 -7.95 -0.78
C CYS A 62 -0.55 -8.20 0.68
N GLY A 63 -1.35 -7.70 1.63
CA GLY A 63 -1.09 -7.85 3.06
C GLY A 63 -1.83 -6.84 3.92
N ASP A 64 -1.49 -6.82 5.20
CA ASP A 64 -2.07 -5.90 6.18
C ASP A 64 -1.20 -4.64 6.40
N PHE A 65 -1.58 -3.80 7.36
CA PHE A 65 -0.83 -2.59 7.69
C PHE A 65 0.64 -2.85 8.07
N ASP A 66 0.92 -3.89 8.87
CA ASP A 66 2.27 -4.12 9.36
C ASP A 66 3.17 -4.60 8.22
N ASP A 67 2.61 -5.38 7.28
CA ASP A 67 3.32 -5.77 6.06
C ASP A 67 3.63 -4.55 5.18
N LEU A 68 2.70 -3.60 5.06
CA LEU A 68 2.90 -2.33 4.33
C LEU A 68 3.98 -1.46 4.99
N ASP A 69 3.93 -1.30 6.32
CA ASP A 69 4.90 -0.48 7.07
C ASP A 69 6.30 -1.08 6.95
N MET A 70 6.42 -2.41 7.09
CA MET A 70 7.67 -3.14 6.88
C MET A 70 8.20 -2.95 5.45
N ALA A 71 7.36 -3.13 4.43
CA ALA A 71 7.77 -2.96 3.04
C ALA A 71 8.20 -1.52 2.72
N ASN A 72 7.60 -0.53 3.40
CA ASN A 72 8.04 0.86 3.30
C ASN A 72 9.39 1.10 3.98
N GLU A 73 9.66 0.47 5.13
CA GLU A 73 10.97 0.54 5.82
C GLU A 73 12.09 -0.15 5.05
N THR A 74 11.80 -1.26 4.36
CA THR A 74 12.78 -2.04 3.58
C THR A 74 12.89 -1.62 2.12
N ASP A 75 12.20 -0.55 1.71
CA ASP A 75 12.09 -0.07 0.31
C ASP A 75 11.64 -1.16 -0.70
N SER A 76 10.89 -2.15 -0.22
CA SER A 76 10.33 -3.25 -1.02
C SER A 76 8.83 -3.07 -1.30
N LEU A 77 8.36 -1.82 -1.23
CA LEU A 77 6.94 -1.47 -1.40
C LEU A 77 6.39 -1.92 -2.76
N GLY A 78 7.19 -1.83 -3.83
CA GLY A 78 6.78 -2.30 -5.15
C GLY A 78 6.57 -3.82 -5.22
N GLU A 79 7.32 -4.60 -4.46
CA GLU A 79 7.14 -6.05 -4.37
C GLU A 79 5.93 -6.40 -3.51
N PHE A 80 5.75 -5.71 -2.38
CA PHE A 80 4.59 -5.87 -1.51
C PHE A 80 3.27 -5.59 -2.25
N LEU A 81 3.22 -4.49 -2.99
CA LEU A 81 2.08 -4.11 -3.80
C LEU A 81 1.97 -4.93 -5.10
N LYS A 82 2.90 -5.86 -5.35
CA LYS A 82 2.95 -6.68 -6.56
C LYS A 82 2.90 -5.87 -7.85
N LEU A 83 3.52 -4.70 -7.83
CA LEU A 83 3.58 -3.82 -8.99
C LEU A 83 4.49 -4.42 -10.06
N THR A 84 4.12 -4.21 -11.31
CA THR A 84 4.97 -4.55 -12.46
C THR A 84 6.22 -3.67 -12.50
N GLU A 85 7.24 -4.10 -13.24
CA GLU A 85 8.47 -3.30 -13.44
C GLU A 85 8.20 -1.94 -14.09
N GLU A 86 7.09 -1.78 -14.82
CA GLU A 86 6.66 -0.52 -15.42
C GLU A 86 6.05 0.43 -14.39
N GLU A 87 5.24 -0.10 -13.47
CA GLU A 87 4.65 0.65 -12.37
C GLU A 87 5.70 1.03 -11.31
N LYS A 88 6.66 0.13 -11.05
CA LYS A 88 7.82 0.42 -10.17
C LYS A 88 8.64 1.61 -10.68
N LYS A 89 8.80 1.77 -12.00
CA LYS A 89 9.48 2.94 -12.61
C LYS A 89 8.73 4.25 -12.41
N GLY A 90 7.42 4.19 -12.13
CA GLY A 90 6.59 5.35 -11.81
C GLY A 90 6.79 5.89 -10.39
N ILE A 91 7.36 5.09 -9.47
CA ILE A 91 7.64 5.51 -8.09
C ILE A 91 8.82 6.48 -8.11
N LYS A 92 8.52 7.78 -8.04
CA LYS A 92 9.55 8.83 -7.96
C LYS A 92 10.04 8.94 -6.52
N THR A 93 11.12 8.23 -6.19
CA THR A 93 11.83 8.42 -4.93
C THR A 93 12.66 9.71 -5.00
N GLY A 94 12.24 10.73 -4.24
CA GLY A 94 12.99 11.97 -4.06
C GLY A 94 13.76 11.95 -2.75
N ILE A 95 15.09 12.00 -2.81
CA ILE A 95 15.91 12.20 -1.61
C ILE A 95 16.07 13.71 -1.40
N THR A 96 15.43 14.27 -0.37
CA THR A 96 15.69 15.66 0.01
C THR A 96 17.08 15.76 0.65
N GLY A 97 18.00 16.49 0.00
CA GLY A 97 19.38 16.69 0.47
C GLY A 97 20.46 16.08 -0.44
N ILE A 98 20.09 15.29 -1.45
CA ILE A 98 20.99 14.87 -2.51
C ILE A 98 20.52 15.54 -3.80
N LEU A 99 21.23 16.59 -4.23
CA LEU A 99 21.11 17.11 -5.58
C LEU A 99 21.55 15.98 -6.53
N PRO A 100 20.82 15.70 -7.63
CA PRO A 100 21.33 14.82 -8.67
C PRO A 100 22.60 15.46 -9.21
N GLU A 101 23.77 14.87 -8.92
CA GLU A 101 25.02 15.32 -9.54
C GLU A 101 24.92 15.07 -11.05
N ASP A 102 24.80 16.18 -11.78
CA ASP A 102 25.10 16.37 -13.20
C ASP A 102 25.10 15.11 -14.08
N ARG A 103 23.91 14.61 -14.42
CA ARG A 103 23.74 13.69 -15.56
C ARG A 103 23.71 14.39 -16.92
N ALA A 104 24.27 15.60 -17.01
CA ALA A 104 24.26 16.43 -18.22
C ALA A 104 25.64 16.60 -18.89
N LYS A 105 26.59 15.68 -18.69
CA LYS A 105 27.84 15.64 -19.48
C LYS A 105 28.23 14.23 -19.90
N ALA A 106 27.42 13.61 -20.74
CA ALA A 106 27.86 12.50 -21.59
C ALA A 106 26.92 12.28 -22.78
N LYS A 107 26.86 13.25 -23.70
CA LYS A 107 26.92 12.98 -25.14
C LYS A 107 27.21 14.25 -25.94
#